data_AF-A0A7C2YI07-F1
#
_entry.id   AF-A0A7C2YI07-F1
#
_cell.length_a   1.000
_cell.length_b   1.000
_cell.length_c   1.000
_cell.angle_alpha   90.00
_cell.angle_beta   90.00
_cell.angle_gamma   90.00
#
_symmetry.space_group_name_H-M   'P 1'
#
loop_
_entity.id
_entity.type
_entity.pdbx_description
1 polymer ?
#
loop_
_entity_poly.entity_id
_entity_poly.type
_entity_poly.pdbx_seq_one_letter_code
_entity_poly.pdbx_strand_id
1 'polypeptide(L)'
;MKRDTITIDKLVRQAEAIVLEYFSGSASGKDTTGNTQLSNAIDVIVQSKSVEVFCNWLRYQMARERNERNENKRFWITQKGSRKTFGERVIDEVRRPSCASDVENITHFLGFLRRAYIAREYLKGQKEDSQ
;
A
#
# COMPACT_ATOMS: atom_id res chain seq x y z
N MET A 1 7.17 -29.18 -1.01
CA MET A 1 7.15 -27.73 -1.38
C MET A 1 7.72 -26.95 -0.21
N LYS A 2 8.91 -26.35 -0.34
CA LYS A 2 9.42 -25.43 0.69
C LYS A 2 8.55 -24.18 0.62
N ARG A 3 7.91 -23.79 1.73
CA ARG A 3 7.27 -22.47 1.84
C ARG A 3 8.42 -21.47 1.88
N ASP A 4 8.56 -20.66 0.84
CA ASP A 4 9.47 -19.52 0.87
C ASP A 4 8.91 -18.52 1.89
N THR A 5 9.44 -18.57 3.12
CA THR A 5 9.08 -17.63 4.17
C THR A 5 9.50 -16.22 3.73
N ILE A 6 8.53 -15.31 3.62
CA ILE A 6 8.85 -13.90 3.40
C ILE A 6 9.54 -13.31 4.63
N THR A 7 10.61 -12.56 4.43
CA THR A 7 11.28 -11.84 5.51
C THR A 7 10.64 -10.47 5.71
N ILE A 8 10.71 -9.95 6.94
CA ILE A 8 10.25 -8.59 7.27
C ILE A 8 10.93 -7.55 6.36
N ASP A 9 12.24 -7.67 6.14
CA ASP A 9 13.00 -6.77 5.24
C ASP A 9 12.44 -6.73 3.82
N LYS A 10 11.96 -7.87 3.32
CA LYS A 10 11.35 -7.94 1.98
C LYS A 10 10.01 -7.19 1.95
N LEU A 11 9.20 -7.30 3.01
CA LEU A 11 7.95 -6.54 3.13
C LEU A 11 8.20 -5.03 3.19
N VAL A 12 9.24 -4.60 3.93
CA VAL A 12 9.66 -3.20 4.00
C VAL A 12 10.02 -2.67 2.60
N ARG A 13 10.95 -3.34 1.91
CA ARG A 13 11.41 -2.92 0.58
C ARG A 13 10.27 -2.90 -0.45
N GLN A 14 9.36 -3.87 -0.37
CA GLN A 14 8.17 -3.90 -1.24
C GLN A 14 7.24 -2.73 -0.98
N ALA A 15 6.97 -2.40 0.29
CA ALA A 15 6.17 -1.26 0.67
C ALA A 15 6.77 0.06 0.17
N GLU A 16 8.07 0.28 0.38
CA GLU A 16 8.79 1.48 -0.10
C GLU A 16 8.75 1.59 -1.62
N ALA A 17 9.02 0.49 -2.33
CA ALA A 17 9.00 0.47 -3.79
C ALA A 17 7.62 0.84 -4.35
N ILE A 18 6.54 0.30 -3.78
CA ILE A 18 5.17 0.65 -4.18
C ILE A 18 4.90 2.13 -3.88
N VAL A 19 5.26 2.64 -2.71
CA VAL A 19 5.05 4.07 -2.41
C VAL A 19 5.78 4.97 -3.39
N LEU A 20 7.03 4.65 -3.74
CA LEU A 20 7.81 5.41 -4.72
C LEU A 20 7.21 5.33 -6.13
N GLU A 21 6.66 4.18 -6.53
CA GLU A 21 5.98 4.01 -7.82
C GLU A 21 4.81 5.02 -7.96
N TYR A 22 3.96 5.14 -6.94
CA TYR A 22 2.72 5.92 -7.03
C TYR A 22 2.84 7.36 -6.52
N PHE A 23 3.71 7.61 -5.54
CA PHE A 23 3.74 8.85 -4.76
C PHE A 23 5.12 9.53 -4.75
N SER A 24 5.91 9.37 -5.80
CA SER A 24 7.24 9.99 -6.01
C SER A 24 7.27 11.53 -6.09
N GLY A 25 6.29 12.26 -5.54
CA GLY A 25 6.30 13.72 -5.44
C GLY A 25 6.55 14.18 -4.00
N SER A 26 7.07 15.40 -3.83
CA SER A 26 7.08 16.07 -2.52
C SER A 26 5.65 16.20 -2.02
N ALA A 27 5.38 15.83 -0.77
CA ALA A 27 4.08 16.03 -0.16
C ALA A 27 3.87 17.53 0.05
N SER A 28 3.00 18.18 -0.73
CA SER A 28 2.59 19.54 -0.41
C SER A 28 1.60 19.51 0.76
N GLY A 29 2.13 19.50 1.99
CA GLY A 29 1.34 19.56 3.23
C GLY A 29 1.07 18.22 3.92
N LYS A 30 0.36 18.27 5.05
CA LYS A 30 -0.04 17.09 5.83
C LYS A 30 -1.14 16.33 5.09
N ASP A 31 -0.76 15.36 4.28
CA ASP A 31 -1.69 14.46 3.60
C ASP A 31 -2.36 13.49 4.59
N THR A 32 -3.50 13.93 5.13
CA THR A 32 -4.29 13.20 6.12
C THR A 32 -5.15 12.10 5.49
N THR A 33 -5.55 12.27 4.23
CA THR A 33 -6.44 11.32 3.53
C THR A 33 -5.75 9.98 3.31
N GLY A 34 -4.57 9.96 2.68
CA GLY A 34 -3.88 8.69 2.40
C GLY A 34 -3.48 7.95 3.68
N ASN A 35 -3.05 8.69 4.71
CA ASN A 35 -2.76 8.13 6.03
C ASN A 35 -4.00 7.46 6.66
N THR A 36 -5.16 8.12 6.59
CA THR A 36 -6.42 7.59 7.11
C THR A 36 -6.86 6.35 6.32
N GLN A 37 -6.76 6.38 5.00
CA GLN A 37 -7.11 5.23 4.16
C GLN A 37 -6.25 4.01 4.48
N LEU A 38 -4.93 4.20 4.65
CA LEU A 38 -4.02 3.12 5.04
C LEU A 38 -4.28 2.61 6.47
N SER A 39 -4.67 3.50 7.40
CA SER A 39 -5.12 3.08 8.74
C SER A 39 -6.36 2.18 8.64
N ASN A 40 -7.37 2.61 7.89
CA ASN A 40 -8.59 1.81 7.69
C ASN A 40 -8.29 0.46 7.03
N ALA A 41 -7.35 0.41 6.10
CA ALA A 41 -6.92 -0.83 5.46
C ALA A 41 -6.32 -1.82 6.47
N ILE A 42 -5.50 -1.34 7.41
CA ILE A 42 -4.95 -2.14 8.52
C ILE A 42 -6.08 -2.65 9.41
N ASP A 43 -7.00 -1.77 9.81
CA ASP A 43 -8.12 -2.15 10.68
C ASP A 43 -8.99 -3.24 10.04
N VAL A 44 -9.27 -3.13 8.74
CA VAL A 44 -10.07 -4.13 8.00
C VAL A 44 -9.39 -5.50 8.00
N ILE A 45 -8.08 -5.59 7.72
CA ILE A 45 -7.42 -6.90 7.71
C ILE A 45 -7.31 -7.49 9.13
N VAL A 46 -7.03 -6.66 10.14
CA VAL A 46 -6.92 -7.10 11.53
C VAL A 46 -8.26 -7.61 12.07
N GLN A 47 -9.36 -6.92 11.77
CA GLN A 47 -10.69 -7.30 12.23
C GLN A 47 -11.24 -8.51 11.47
N SER A 48 -11.12 -8.51 10.14
CA SER A 48 -11.70 -9.56 9.30
C SER A 48 -10.87 -10.85 9.30
N LYS A 49 -9.55 -10.74 9.51
CA LYS A 49 -8.58 -11.84 9.37
C LYS A 49 -8.74 -12.63 8.06
N SER A 50 -9.20 -11.95 7.01
CA SER A 50 -9.54 -12.57 5.73
C SER A 50 -9.04 -11.74 4.56
N VAL A 51 -8.13 -12.33 3.79
CA VAL A 51 -7.57 -11.72 2.58
C VAL A 51 -8.67 -11.39 1.57
N GLU A 52 -9.68 -12.24 1.44
CA GLU A 52 -10.79 -12.03 0.51
C GLU A 52 -11.70 -10.88 0.94
N VAL A 53 -12.00 -10.76 2.24
CA VAL A 53 -12.78 -9.62 2.78
C VAL A 53 -12.01 -8.33 2.58
N PHE A 54 -10.70 -8.32 2.88
CA PHE A 54 -9.83 -7.17 2.63
C PHE A 54 -9.81 -6.77 1.14
N CYS A 55 -9.63 -7.73 0.23
CA CYS A 55 -9.62 -7.46 -1.21
C CYS A 55 -10.97 -6.91 -1.70
N ASN A 56 -12.09 -7.43 -1.20
CA ASN A 56 -13.42 -6.93 -1.55
C ASN A 56 -13.65 -5.52 -1.01
N TRP A 57 -13.24 -5.25 0.23
CA TRP A 57 -13.28 -3.90 0.78
C TRP A 57 -12.46 -2.92 -0.07
N LEU A 58 -11.26 -3.31 -0.49
CA LEU A 58 -10.40 -2.43 -1.29
C LEU A 58 -10.99 -2.15 -2.67
N ARG A 59 -11.55 -3.17 -3.34
CA ARG A 59 -12.29 -2.99 -4.60
C ARG A 59 -13.48 -2.03 -4.43
N TYR A 60 -14.21 -2.15 -3.32
CA TYR A 60 -15.29 -1.23 -3.00
C TYR A 60 -14.78 0.20 -2.81
N GLN A 61 -13.68 0.41 -2.07
CA GLN A 61 -13.07 1.74 -1.93
C GLN A 61 -12.70 2.34 -3.29
N MET A 62 -12.05 1.56 -4.15
CA MET A 62 -11.70 2.01 -5.50
C MET A 62 -12.94 2.39 -6.33
N ALA A 63 -14.00 1.58 -6.28
CA ALA A 63 -15.24 1.88 -6.98
C ALA A 63 -15.91 3.16 -6.45
N ARG A 64 -15.87 3.37 -5.12
CA ARG A 64 -16.39 4.58 -4.47
C ARG A 64 -15.63 5.83 -4.92
N GLU A 65 -14.31 5.75 -5.00
CA GLU A 65 -13.46 6.86 -5.45
C GLU A 65 -13.57 7.17 -6.94
N ARG A 66 -13.98 6.22 -7.79
CA ARG A 66 -14.20 6.49 -9.23
C ARG A 66 -15.23 7.58 -9.49
N ASN A 67 -16.23 7.69 -8.62
CA ASN A 67 -17.30 8.68 -8.73
C ASN A 67 -17.01 9.97 -7.94
N GLU A 68 -15.87 10.06 -7.26
CA GLU A 68 -15.50 11.22 -6.45
C GLU A 68 -14.92 12.31 -7.34
N ARG A 69 -15.46 13.54 -7.18
CA ARG A 69 -15.05 14.71 -7.98
C ARG A 69 -13.80 15.37 -7.40
N ASN A 70 -13.54 15.19 -6.11
CA ASN A 70 -12.34 15.72 -5.47
C ASN A 70 -11.16 14.77 -5.66
N GLU A 71 -10.18 15.17 -6.48
CA GLU A 71 -8.98 14.37 -6.77
C GLU A 71 -8.17 14.02 -5.52
N ASN A 72 -8.17 14.89 -4.50
CA ASN A 72 -7.47 14.64 -3.23
C ASN A 72 -8.07 13.47 -2.42
N LYS A 73 -9.23 12.95 -2.84
CA LYS A 73 -9.87 11.78 -2.25
C LYS A 73 -9.73 10.51 -3.09
N ARG A 74 -9.07 10.59 -4.25
CA ARG A 74 -8.90 9.47 -5.21
C ARG A 74 -7.62 8.68 -4.91
N PHE A 75 -7.45 8.27 -3.66
CA PHE A 75 -6.22 7.67 -3.14
C PHE A 75 -5.97 6.26 -3.70
N TRP A 76 -6.92 5.33 -3.54
CA TRP A 76 -6.78 3.95 -4.00
C TRP A 76 -6.76 3.82 -5.51
N ILE A 77 -7.38 4.75 -6.23
CA ILE A 77 -7.35 4.79 -7.70
C ILE A 77 -6.22 5.66 -8.26
N THR A 78 -5.30 6.13 -7.43
CA THR A 78 -4.11 6.86 -7.89
C THR A 78 -3.34 6.00 -8.91
N GLN A 79 -3.01 6.61 -10.04
CA GLN A 79 -2.27 5.97 -11.12
C GLN A 79 -1.16 6.91 -11.58
N LYS A 80 0.10 6.51 -11.39
CA LYS A 80 1.25 7.32 -11.79
C LYS A 80 2.28 6.42 -12.47
N GLY A 81 2.43 6.57 -13.79
CA GLY A 81 3.39 5.77 -14.58
C GLY A 81 3.11 4.26 -14.64
N SER A 82 2.13 3.74 -13.88
CA SER A 82 1.77 2.32 -13.80
C SER A 82 0.49 2.03 -14.57
N ARG A 83 0.37 0.81 -15.12
CA ARG A 83 -0.87 0.32 -15.77
C ARG A 83 -1.96 -0.01 -14.75
N LYS A 84 -1.57 -0.26 -13.50
CA LYS A 84 -2.47 -0.58 -12.39
C LYS A 84 -2.60 0.63 -11.47
N THR A 85 -3.78 0.82 -10.91
CA THR A 85 -4.01 1.72 -9.78
C THR A 85 -3.28 1.23 -8.53
N PHE A 86 -3.05 2.14 -7.57
CA PHE A 86 -2.41 1.81 -6.30
C PHE A 86 -3.13 0.67 -5.57
N GLY A 87 -4.46 0.69 -5.52
CA GLY A 87 -5.28 -0.36 -4.92
C GLY A 87 -5.12 -1.73 -5.61
N GLU A 88 -5.08 -1.76 -6.95
CA GLU A 88 -4.81 -3.00 -7.68
C GLU A 88 -3.43 -3.59 -7.35
N ARG A 89 -2.40 -2.72 -7.27
CA ARG A 89 -1.05 -3.16 -6.91
C ARG A 89 -0.97 -3.72 -5.50
N VAL A 90 -1.71 -3.13 -4.55
CA VAL A 90 -1.83 -3.63 -3.18
C VAL A 90 -2.54 -4.99 -3.17
N ILE A 91 -3.64 -5.17 -3.92
CA ILE A 91 -4.32 -6.48 -4.07
C ILE A 91 -3.36 -7.55 -4.59
N ASP A 92 -2.57 -7.23 -5.61
CA ASP A 92 -1.58 -8.19 -6.14
C ASP A 92 -0.56 -8.61 -5.07
N GLU A 93 -0.10 -7.65 -4.26
CA GLU A 93 0.92 -7.93 -3.25
C GLU A 93 0.37 -8.78 -2.10
N VAL A 94 -0.81 -8.45 -1.58
CA VAL A 94 -1.42 -9.22 -0.48
C VAL A 94 -1.89 -10.61 -0.91
N ARG A 95 -2.18 -10.81 -2.21
CA ARG A 95 -2.53 -12.12 -2.78
C ARG A 95 -1.32 -12.95 -3.20
N ARG A 96 -0.12 -12.36 -3.23
CA ARG A 96 1.10 -13.11 -3.55
C ARG A 96 1.28 -14.22 -2.50
N PRO A 97 1.56 -15.49 -2.89
CA PRO A 97 1.55 -16.61 -1.96
C PRO A 97 2.41 -16.43 -0.71
N SER A 98 3.54 -15.72 -0.85
CA SER A 98 4.46 -15.40 0.25
C SER A 98 3.89 -14.41 1.27
N CYS A 99 2.94 -13.56 0.87
CA CYS A 99 2.26 -12.58 1.74
C CYS A 99 0.92 -13.12 2.24
N ALA A 100 0.13 -13.74 1.34
CA ALA A 100 -1.20 -14.28 1.62
C ALA A 100 -1.22 -15.45 2.62
N SER A 101 -0.08 -16.11 2.82
CA SER A 101 0.03 -17.25 3.73
C SER A 101 -0.22 -16.90 5.19
N ASP A 102 -0.16 -15.61 5.55
CA ASP A 102 -0.30 -15.14 6.92
C ASP A 102 -0.93 -13.74 6.97
N VAL A 103 -2.00 -13.59 7.74
CA VAL A 103 -2.65 -12.29 8.02
C VAL A 103 -1.67 -11.32 8.69
N GLU A 104 -0.74 -11.84 9.50
CA GLU A 104 0.30 -11.04 10.13
C GLU A 104 1.24 -10.41 9.09
N ASN A 105 1.62 -11.15 8.04
CA ASN A 105 2.45 -10.62 6.96
C ASN A 105 1.75 -9.49 6.20
N ILE A 106 0.44 -9.62 5.95
CA ILE A 106 -0.35 -8.55 5.32
C ILE A 106 -0.43 -7.33 6.23
N THR A 107 -0.66 -7.54 7.53
CA THR A 107 -0.73 -6.46 8.52
C THR A 107 0.60 -5.72 8.61
N HIS A 108 1.72 -6.45 8.66
CA HIS A 108 3.06 -5.90 8.61
C HIS A 108 3.31 -5.11 7.32
N PHE A 109 3.00 -5.71 6.17
CA PHE A 109 3.13 -5.04 4.87
C PHE A 109 2.36 -3.71 4.83
N LEU A 110 1.08 -3.70 5.23
CA LEU A 110 0.28 -2.47 5.25
C LEU A 110 0.82 -1.44 6.26
N GLY A 111 1.32 -1.90 7.41
CA GLY A 111 2.01 -1.05 8.37
C GLY A 111 3.27 -0.39 7.81
N PHE A 112 4.09 -1.15 7.09
CA PHE A 112 5.26 -0.61 6.38
C PHE A 112 4.84 0.32 5.25
N LEU A 113 3.81 -0.03 4.48
CA LEU A 113 3.27 0.79 3.40
C LEU A 113 2.80 2.15 3.91
N ARG A 114 2.13 2.18 5.06
CA ARG A 114 1.72 3.41 5.76
C ARG A 114 2.92 4.25 6.19
N ARG A 115 3.92 3.65 6.83
CA ARG A 115 5.14 4.38 7.25
C ARG A 115 5.90 4.93 6.05
N ALA A 116 6.09 4.13 5.01
CA ALA A 116 6.72 4.54 3.77
C ALA A 116 5.95 5.69 3.11
N TYR A 117 4.62 5.62 3.08
CA TYR A 117 3.78 6.70 2.54
C TYR A 117 3.97 8.03 3.27
N ILE A 118 4.00 7.99 4.61
CA ILE A 118 4.23 9.16 5.44
C ILE A 118 5.65 9.71 5.22
N ALA A 119 6.65 8.83 5.16
CA ALA A 119 8.06 9.19 5.01
C ALA A 119 8.51 9.35 3.55
N ARG A 120 7.59 9.36 2.57
CA ARG A 120 7.90 9.26 1.14
C ARG A 120 8.86 10.32 0.60
N GLU A 121 8.87 11.50 1.23
CA GLU A 121 9.80 12.58 0.89
C GLU A 121 11.26 12.25 1.26
N TYR A 122 11.48 11.44 2.31
CA TYR A 122 12.80 11.00 2.76
C TYR A 122 13.29 9.74 2.03
N LEU A 123 12.39 8.99 1.37
CA LEU A 123 12.76 7.79 0.61
C LEU A 123 13.60 8.11 -0.64
N LYS A 124 13.52 9.34 -1.16
CA LYS A 124 14.31 9.75 -2.33
C LYS A 124 15.79 9.95 -2.02
N GLY A 125 16.12 10.45 -0.82
CA GLY A 125 17.50 10.72 -0.42
C GLY A 125 18.36 9.46 -0.34
N GLN A 126 17.77 8.29 -0.10
CA GLN A 126 18.52 7.03 0.01
C GLN A 126 19.09 6.48 -1.31
N LYS A 127 18.69 7.02 -2.47
CA LYS A 127 19.27 6.62 -3.76
C LYS A 127 20.57 7.35 -4.10
N GLU A 128 20.82 8.52 -3.51
CA GLU A 128 22.00 9.33 -3.84
C GLU A 128 23.23 8.93 -3.00
N ASP A 129 23.03 8.34 -1.82
CA ASP A 129 24.12 7.94 -0.92
C ASP A 129 24.70 6.53 -1.19
N SER A 130 24.36 5.91 -2.32
CA SER A 130 24.85 4.57 -2.71
C SER A 130 25.68 4.56 -4.01
N GLN A 131 26.24 5.71 -4.41
CA GLN A 131 27.20 5.82 -5.52
C GLN A 131 28.61 6.13 -5.02
#